data_AF-A0A849F4I7-F1
#
_entry.id   AF-A0A849F4I7-F1
#
_cell.length_a   1.000
_cell.length_b   1.000
_cell.length_c   1.000
_cell.angle_alpha   90.00
_cell.angle_beta   90.00
_cell.angle_gamma   90.00
#
_symmetry.space_group_name_H-M   'P 1'
#
loop_
_entity.id
_entity.type
_entity.pdbx_description
1 polymer ?
#
loop_
_entity_poly.entity_id
_entity_poly.type
_entity_poly.pdbx_seq_one_letter_code
_entity_poly.pdbx_strand_id
1 'polypeptide(L)'
;TYEKLNAISQTPFATFLRLNDKYLFSASPERYIRKEGDKIISQPIKGTAKRSPDAAEDRVLKTKLGEDRKERAENIMIVDLVRNDLSKTALKGSVKVEELCKVYSFEQVHQMISTIVSSVSVDKNPVEIIKATFPMGSMTGAPKVSAMRLIEEIEAFKRGLYSGAVGYFTPDNNFDFNVVIRSILYNTGKEYVSYAVGSALTANASPEYEYEECLLKAKAMREVLENSSC
;
A
#
# COMPACT_ATOMS: atom_id res chain seq x y z
N THR A 1 15.72 11.45 -10.35
CA THR A 1 14.61 10.48 -10.36
C THR A 1 13.72 10.62 -9.13
N TYR A 2 14.21 10.34 -7.92
CA TYR A 2 13.39 10.40 -6.70
C TYR A 2 12.68 11.74 -6.47
N GLU A 3 13.40 12.87 -6.55
CA GLU A 3 12.81 14.19 -6.34
C GLU A 3 11.67 14.48 -7.33
N LYS A 4 11.86 14.15 -8.61
CA LYS A 4 10.81 14.27 -9.64
C LYS A 4 9.58 13.39 -9.29
N LEU A 5 9.81 12.13 -8.92
CA LEU A 5 8.72 11.22 -8.54
C LEU A 5 7.95 11.74 -7.32
N ASN A 6 8.66 12.23 -6.31
CA ASN A 6 8.06 12.76 -5.10
C ASN A 6 7.33 14.09 -5.35
N ALA A 7 7.85 14.95 -6.22
CA ALA A 7 7.19 16.21 -6.60
C ALA A 7 5.85 15.96 -7.33
N ILE A 8 5.76 14.88 -8.10
CA ILE A 8 4.49 14.44 -8.71
C ILE A 8 3.56 13.96 -7.59
N SER A 9 3.95 12.92 -6.83
CA SER A 9 2.97 12.18 -6.03
C SER A 9 2.69 12.74 -4.62
N GLN A 10 3.67 13.44 -4.01
CA GLN A 10 3.62 14.03 -2.65
C GLN A 10 2.97 13.12 -1.59
N THR A 11 3.34 11.85 -1.58
CA THR A 11 2.70 10.83 -0.73
C THR A 11 3.30 10.76 0.68
N PRO A 12 2.50 10.40 1.70
CA PRO A 12 2.94 10.38 3.10
C PRO A 12 4.07 9.40 3.42
N PHE A 13 4.26 8.35 2.61
CA PHE A 13 5.30 7.33 2.82
C PHE A 13 6.31 7.27 1.68
N ALA A 14 6.61 8.43 1.07
CA ALA A 14 7.71 8.53 0.12
C ALA A 14 9.03 8.07 0.75
N THR A 15 9.86 7.36 -0.01
CA THR A 15 11.11 6.78 0.49
C THR A 15 12.20 6.80 -0.56
N PHE A 16 13.34 7.36 -0.21
CA PHE A 16 14.62 7.11 -0.87
C PHE A 16 15.44 6.17 0.00
N LEU A 17 15.76 4.98 -0.51
CA LEU A 17 16.62 4.03 0.19
C LEU A 17 17.76 3.61 -0.72
N ARG A 18 18.99 3.68 -0.20
CA ARG A 18 20.19 3.14 -0.85
C ARG A 18 20.79 2.08 0.05
N LEU A 19 20.93 0.87 -0.48
CA LEU A 19 21.67 -0.22 0.14
C LEU A 19 22.74 -0.71 -0.84
N ASN A 20 23.96 -0.21 -0.67
CA ASN A 20 25.08 -0.46 -1.58
C ASN A 20 24.75 -0.05 -3.03
N ASP A 21 24.62 -1.04 -3.90
CA ASP A 21 24.31 -0.98 -5.34
C ASP A 21 22.80 -0.99 -5.63
N LYS A 22 21.94 -1.09 -4.60
CA LYS A 22 20.49 -1.20 -4.74
C LYS A 22 19.81 0.07 -4.24
N TYR A 23 18.88 0.57 -5.05
CA TYR A 23 18.16 1.81 -4.80
C TYR A 23 16.66 1.57 -4.90
N LEU A 24 15.92 2.19 -3.99
CA LEU A 24 14.47 2.32 -4.02
C LEU A 24 14.12 3.81 -4.09
N PHE A 25 13.31 4.16 -5.09
CA PHE A 25 12.64 5.46 -5.18
C PHE A 25 11.13 5.18 -5.09
N SER A 26 10.54 5.41 -3.92
CA SER A 26 9.14 5.08 -3.62
C SER A 26 8.30 6.32 -3.40
N ALA A 27 7.11 6.36 -4.00
CA ALA A 27 6.05 7.32 -3.69
C ALA A 27 4.82 6.58 -3.14
N SER A 28 5.03 5.84 -2.05
CA SER A 28 3.97 5.01 -1.47
C SER A 28 2.94 5.85 -0.71
N PRO A 29 1.63 5.67 -0.98
CA PRO A 29 0.57 6.28 -0.20
C PRO A 29 0.18 5.47 1.03
N GLU A 30 0.63 4.22 1.16
CA GLU A 30 0.01 3.24 2.06
C GLU A 30 0.91 2.87 3.24
N ARG A 31 0.35 3.00 4.44
CA ARG A 31 0.93 2.44 5.66
C ARG A 31 0.62 0.96 5.72
N TYR A 32 1.66 0.15 5.83
CA TYR A 32 1.49 -1.26 6.15
C TYR A 32 1.10 -1.41 7.62
N ILE A 33 1.99 -1.02 8.54
CA ILE A 33 1.80 -1.23 9.98
C ILE A 33 2.66 -0.27 10.80
N ARG A 34 2.10 0.27 11.87
CA ARG A 34 2.76 1.13 12.85
C ARG A 34 2.53 0.61 14.26
N LYS A 35 3.54 0.74 15.13
CA LYS A 35 3.45 0.49 16.56
C LYS A 35 3.77 1.78 17.32
N GLU A 36 2.89 2.14 18.25
CA GLU A 36 3.04 3.25 19.19
C GLU A 36 2.72 2.74 20.61
N GLY A 37 3.75 2.50 21.41
CA GLY A 37 3.59 1.84 22.71
C GLY A 37 3.05 0.42 22.51
N ASP A 38 1.87 0.15 23.07
CA ASP A 38 1.13 -1.11 22.94
C ASP A 38 0.13 -1.11 21.77
N LYS A 39 -0.09 0.04 21.11
CA LYS A 39 -1.06 0.18 20.00
C LYS A 39 -0.43 -0.17 18.67
N ILE A 40 -1.07 -1.07 17.93
CA ILE A 40 -0.75 -1.40 16.54
C ILE A 40 -1.81 -0.77 15.63
N ILE A 41 -1.38 -0.18 14.53
CA ILE A 41 -2.23 0.52 13.55
C ILE A 41 -1.88 0.01 12.15
N SER A 42 -2.88 -0.34 11.35
CA SER A 42 -2.75 -0.64 9.92
C SER A 42 -3.80 0.12 9.13
N GLN A 43 -3.43 0.65 7.96
CA GLN A 43 -4.28 1.55 7.17
C GLN A 43 -4.31 1.14 5.69
N PRO A 44 -4.95 0.00 5.36
CA PRO A 44 -5.09 -0.43 3.98
C PRO A 44 -5.90 0.54 3.13
N ILE A 45 -5.57 0.59 1.84
CA ILE A 45 -6.22 1.46 0.84
C ILE A 45 -6.87 0.59 -0.25
N LYS A 46 -8.16 0.85 -0.52
CA LYS A 46 -8.91 0.36 -1.70
C LYS A 46 -9.97 1.38 -2.04
N GLY A 47 -10.06 1.78 -3.30
CA GLY A 47 -10.78 2.97 -3.74
C GLY A 47 -9.87 4.17 -3.96
N THR A 48 -9.79 4.62 -5.21
CA THR A 48 -9.09 5.85 -5.59
C THR A 48 -9.95 6.62 -6.59
N ALA A 49 -10.10 7.93 -6.39
CA ALA A 49 -10.73 8.81 -7.35
C ALA A 49 -9.80 9.98 -7.69
N LYS A 50 -9.86 10.47 -8.93
CA LYS A 50 -9.11 11.66 -9.35
C LYS A 50 -9.57 12.89 -8.56
N ARG A 51 -8.68 13.88 -8.43
CA ARG A 51 -9.06 15.23 -8.01
C ARG A 51 -9.64 16.02 -9.19
N SER A 52 -10.46 17.02 -8.88
CA SER A 52 -10.85 18.05 -9.85
C SER A 52 -10.41 19.44 -9.37
N PRO A 53 -9.97 20.34 -10.28
CA PRO A 53 -9.76 21.75 -9.95
C PRO A 53 -11.08 22.48 -9.62
N ASP A 54 -12.23 21.97 -10.08
CA ASP A 54 -13.54 22.46 -9.68
C ASP A 54 -13.91 21.86 -8.31
N ALA A 55 -14.04 22.70 -7.30
CA ALA A 55 -14.37 22.29 -5.93
C ALA A 55 -15.74 21.60 -5.82
N ALA A 56 -16.71 21.93 -6.68
CA ALA A 56 -18.01 21.26 -6.69
C ALA A 56 -17.90 19.85 -7.27
N GLU A 57 -17.24 19.70 -8.41
CA GLU A 57 -16.96 18.40 -9.02
C GLU A 57 -16.10 17.52 -8.10
N ASP A 58 -15.06 18.09 -7.47
CA ASP A 58 -14.15 17.38 -6.56
C ASP A 58 -14.89 16.79 -5.35
N ARG A 59 -15.84 17.54 -4.79
CA ARG A 59 -16.73 17.03 -3.73
C ARG A 59 -17.61 15.90 -4.22
N VAL A 60 -18.17 16.01 -5.43
CA VAL A 60 -18.98 14.94 -6.02
C VAL A 60 -18.16 13.68 -6.24
N LEU A 61 -16.93 13.79 -6.76
CA LEU A 61 -16.02 12.66 -6.95
C LEU A 61 -15.68 11.98 -5.61
N LYS A 62 -15.40 12.77 -4.57
CA LYS A 62 -15.16 12.27 -3.22
C LYS A 62 -16.36 11.51 -2.65
N THR A 63 -17.57 12.07 -2.75
CA THR A 63 -18.79 11.43 -2.27
C THR A 63 -19.09 10.15 -3.05
N LYS A 64 -18.98 10.20 -4.39
CA LYS A 64 -19.15 9.02 -5.25
C LYS A 64 -18.21 7.88 -4.85
N LEU A 65 -16.93 8.17 -4.60
CA LEU A 65 -16.00 7.15 -4.10
C LEU A 65 -16.46 6.57 -2.76
N GLY A 66 -16.92 7.41 -1.84
CA GLY A 66 -17.39 6.97 -0.52
C GLY A 66 -18.66 6.10 -0.55
N GLU A 67 -19.46 6.21 -1.61
CA GLU A 67 -20.72 5.49 -1.83
C GLU A 67 -20.58 4.32 -2.81
N ASP A 68 -19.45 4.20 -3.50
CA ASP A 68 -19.20 3.15 -4.48
C ASP A 68 -19.22 1.77 -3.81
N ARG A 69 -20.20 0.95 -4.20
CA ARG A 69 -20.41 -0.37 -3.60
C ARG A 69 -19.28 -1.34 -3.90
N LYS A 70 -18.65 -1.26 -5.08
CA LYS A 70 -17.53 -2.12 -5.47
C LYS A 70 -16.32 -1.77 -4.61
N GLU A 71 -15.92 -0.50 -4.59
CA GLU A 71 -14.73 -0.05 -3.85
C GLU A 71 -14.87 -0.30 -2.35
N ARG A 72 -16.06 -0.04 -1.78
CA ARG A 72 -16.33 -0.35 -0.36
C ARG A 72 -16.25 -1.84 -0.09
N ALA A 73 -16.80 -2.70 -0.95
CA ALA A 73 -16.76 -4.14 -0.76
C ALA A 73 -15.32 -4.67 -0.77
N GLU A 74 -14.49 -4.20 -1.71
CA GLU A 74 -13.07 -4.53 -1.75
C GLU A 74 -12.33 -4.03 -0.51
N ASN A 75 -12.61 -2.80 -0.07
CA ASN A 75 -12.00 -2.26 1.14
C ASN A 75 -12.38 -3.09 2.38
N ILE A 76 -13.66 -3.45 2.54
CA ILE A 76 -14.15 -4.30 3.65
C ILE A 76 -13.49 -5.67 3.62
N MET A 77 -13.34 -6.29 2.44
CA MET A 77 -12.64 -7.56 2.30
C MET A 77 -11.18 -7.47 2.82
N ILE A 78 -10.48 -6.38 2.49
CA ILE A 78 -9.11 -6.15 3.00
C ILE A 78 -9.12 -5.85 4.51
N VAL A 79 -10.10 -5.11 5.01
CA VAL A 79 -10.28 -4.88 6.46
C VAL A 79 -10.38 -6.20 7.20
N ASP A 80 -11.19 -7.14 6.73
CA ASP A 80 -11.32 -8.45 7.38
C ASP A 80 -10.03 -9.27 7.33
N LEU A 81 -9.30 -9.21 6.22
CA LEU A 81 -7.99 -9.84 6.10
C LEU A 81 -6.98 -9.25 7.11
N VAL A 82 -6.93 -7.93 7.23
CA VAL A 82 -6.04 -7.22 8.17
C VAL A 82 -6.45 -7.48 9.62
N ARG A 83 -7.75 -7.52 9.94
CA ARG A 83 -8.24 -7.90 11.27
C ARG A 83 -7.78 -9.31 11.65
N ASN A 84 -7.83 -10.25 10.71
CA ASN A 84 -7.32 -11.61 10.91
C ASN A 84 -5.79 -11.65 11.06
N ASP A 85 -5.05 -10.75 10.40
CA ASP A 85 -3.60 -10.67 10.61
C ASP A 85 -3.24 -10.11 11.98
N LEU A 86 -3.88 -9.01 12.40
CA LEU A 86 -3.63 -8.39 13.70
C LEU A 86 -4.03 -9.31 14.87
N SER A 87 -5.09 -10.12 14.71
CA SER A 87 -5.56 -11.03 15.76
C SER A 87 -4.52 -12.06 16.20
N LYS A 88 -3.55 -12.39 15.34
CA LYS A 88 -2.47 -13.36 15.66
C LYS A 88 -1.55 -12.89 16.78
N THR A 89 -1.45 -11.57 16.99
CA THR A 89 -0.54 -10.97 17.98
C THR A 89 -1.24 -10.11 19.01
N ALA A 90 -2.49 -9.72 18.73
CA ALA A 90 -3.29 -8.85 19.57
C ALA A 90 -3.72 -9.50 20.89
N LEU A 91 -3.92 -8.67 21.92
CA LEU A 91 -4.65 -9.04 23.12
C LEU A 91 -6.09 -9.40 22.74
N LYS A 92 -6.66 -10.40 23.44
CA LYS A 92 -8.00 -10.91 23.15
C LYS A 92 -9.03 -9.78 23.15
N GLY A 93 -9.79 -9.68 22.06
CA GLY A 93 -10.86 -8.66 21.91
C GLY A 93 -10.37 -7.23 21.65
N SER A 94 -9.07 -7.01 21.45
CA SER A 94 -8.53 -5.65 21.23
C SER A 94 -8.57 -5.19 19.77
N VAL A 95 -8.74 -6.10 18.81
CA VAL A 95 -8.81 -5.74 17.38
C VAL A 95 -10.08 -4.96 17.09
N LYS A 96 -9.95 -3.72 16.61
CA LYS A 96 -11.05 -2.80 16.33
C LYS A 96 -10.84 -2.08 15.00
N VAL A 97 -11.94 -1.76 14.33
CA VAL A 97 -11.94 -0.86 13.16
C VAL A 97 -12.33 0.52 13.67
N GLU A 98 -11.38 1.44 13.73
CA GLU A 98 -11.62 2.82 14.18
C GLU A 98 -12.29 3.66 13.08
N GLU A 99 -11.90 3.44 11.82
CA GLU A 99 -12.46 4.11 10.65
C GLU A 99 -12.69 3.09 9.54
N LEU A 100 -13.90 3.06 8.97
CA LEU A 100 -14.26 2.13 7.90
C LEU A 100 -14.60 2.91 6.63
N CYS A 101 -13.90 2.60 5.53
CA CYS A 101 -14.12 3.16 4.20
C CYS A 101 -14.14 4.71 4.19
N LYS A 102 -13.26 5.35 4.97
CA LYS A 102 -13.22 6.81 5.07
C LYS A 102 -12.41 7.40 3.94
N VAL A 103 -12.95 8.43 3.27
CA VAL A 103 -12.30 9.05 2.11
C VAL A 103 -11.46 10.27 2.54
N TYR A 104 -10.15 10.17 2.30
CA TYR A 104 -9.18 11.24 2.49
C TYR A 104 -8.81 11.86 1.16
N SER A 105 -8.59 13.17 1.16
CA SER A 105 -8.21 13.93 -0.04
C SER A 105 -6.73 14.26 0.06
N PHE A 106 -5.94 13.73 -0.87
CA PHE A 106 -4.54 14.10 -1.09
C PHE A 106 -4.46 15.04 -2.30
N GLU A 107 -3.29 15.61 -2.54
CA GLU A 107 -3.10 16.60 -3.60
C GLU A 107 -3.53 16.09 -4.98
N GLN A 108 -3.20 14.84 -5.32
CA GLN A 108 -3.51 14.26 -6.64
C GLN A 108 -4.75 13.38 -6.70
N VAL A 109 -5.16 12.78 -5.57
CA VAL A 109 -6.24 11.78 -5.54
C VAL A 109 -7.04 11.85 -4.24
N HIS A 110 -8.30 11.43 -4.30
CA HIS A 110 -9.03 10.95 -3.13
C HIS A 110 -8.74 9.46 -2.93
N GLN A 111 -8.55 9.03 -1.68
CA GLN A 111 -8.33 7.63 -1.33
C GLN A 111 -9.26 7.19 -0.22
N MET A 112 -9.83 6.00 -0.39
CA MET A 112 -10.62 5.35 0.66
C MET A 112 -9.69 4.48 1.52
N ILE A 113 -9.65 4.82 2.81
CA ILE A 113 -8.76 4.24 3.81
C ILE A 113 -9.62 3.72 4.97
N SER A 114 -9.26 2.55 5.47
CA SER A 114 -9.80 2.05 6.74
C SER A 114 -8.68 1.97 7.77
N THR A 115 -8.96 2.32 9.02
CA THR A 115 -8.01 2.27 10.14
C THR A 115 -8.36 1.09 11.03
N ILE A 116 -7.50 0.08 11.08
CA ILE A 116 -7.64 -1.07 11.96
C ILE A 116 -6.57 -0.99 13.03
N VAL A 117 -6.98 -1.17 14.29
CA VAL A 117 -6.08 -1.11 15.45
C VAL A 117 -6.17 -2.37 16.28
N SER A 118 -5.12 -2.64 17.05
CA SER A 118 -5.13 -3.65 18.11
C SER A 118 -4.16 -3.24 19.22
N SER A 119 -4.31 -3.87 20.39
CA SER A 119 -3.33 -3.74 21.48
C SER A 119 -2.49 -5.00 21.57
N VAL A 120 -1.20 -4.87 21.83
CA VAL A 120 -0.29 -6.01 22.11
C VAL A 120 0.21 -5.95 23.55
N SER A 121 0.76 -7.06 24.05
CA SER A 121 1.46 -7.02 25.35
C SER A 121 2.65 -6.05 25.27
N VAL A 122 2.95 -5.36 26.38
CA VAL A 122 4.05 -4.39 26.49
C VAL A 122 5.40 -5.03 26.14
N ASP A 123 5.60 -6.29 26.49
CA ASP A 123 6.83 -7.04 26.25
C ASP A 123 6.83 -7.78 24.89
N LYS A 124 5.82 -7.55 24.04
CA LYS A 124 5.72 -8.22 22.74
C LYS A 124 6.88 -7.76 21.84
N ASN A 125 7.70 -8.71 21.42
CA ASN A 125 8.77 -8.46 20.47
C ASN A 125 8.18 -7.87 19.16
N PRO A 126 8.62 -6.65 18.74
CA PRO A 126 8.04 -5.97 17.59
C PRO A 126 8.30 -6.71 16.26
N VAL A 127 9.39 -7.49 16.16
CA VAL A 127 9.69 -8.29 14.96
C VAL A 127 8.68 -9.41 14.77
N GLU A 128 8.20 -10.02 15.85
CA GLU A 128 7.18 -11.08 15.79
C GLU A 128 5.82 -10.54 15.31
N ILE A 129 5.54 -9.25 15.58
CA ILE A 129 4.34 -8.57 15.06
C ILE A 129 4.40 -8.46 13.54
N ILE A 130 5.55 -8.03 13.02
CA ILE A 130 5.76 -7.91 11.58
C ILE A 130 5.72 -9.29 10.91
N LYS A 131 6.44 -10.29 11.45
CA LYS A 131 6.42 -11.66 10.90
C LYS A 131 5.02 -12.26 10.81
N ALA A 132 4.17 -12.04 11.82
CA ALA A 132 2.82 -12.62 11.85
C ALA A 132 1.86 -11.98 10.82
N THR A 133 2.11 -10.72 10.46
CA THR A 133 1.22 -9.92 9.62
C THR A 133 1.72 -9.80 8.17
N PHE A 134 3.01 -10.02 7.94
CA PHE A 134 3.64 -9.91 6.63
C PHE A 134 3.36 -11.13 5.73
N PRO A 135 3.22 -10.94 4.41
CA PRO A 135 3.06 -9.66 3.70
C PRO A 135 1.66 -9.06 3.92
N MET A 136 1.54 -7.75 3.72
CA MET A 136 0.30 -6.99 3.88
C MET A 136 -0.85 -7.56 3.04
N GLY A 137 -2.04 -7.60 3.64
CA GLY A 137 -3.24 -8.16 3.00
C GLY A 137 -3.63 -7.45 1.70
N SER A 138 -3.43 -6.13 1.62
CA SER A 138 -3.76 -5.28 0.47
C SER A 138 -3.02 -5.63 -0.82
N MET A 139 -1.86 -6.30 -0.70
CA MET A 139 -0.98 -6.65 -1.81
C MET A 139 -0.92 -8.14 -2.14
N THR A 140 -1.72 -8.96 -1.44
CA THR A 140 -1.81 -10.39 -1.68
C THR A 140 -3.18 -10.74 -2.22
N GLY A 141 -4.14 -11.01 -1.33
CA GLY A 141 -5.49 -11.44 -1.65
C GLY A 141 -6.07 -12.25 -0.49
N ALA A 142 -7.33 -12.64 -0.62
CA ALA A 142 -8.03 -13.44 0.38
C ALA A 142 -8.56 -14.74 -0.27
N PRO A 143 -8.22 -15.94 0.24
CA PRO A 143 -7.30 -16.25 1.34
C PRO A 143 -5.81 -16.03 0.99
N LYS A 144 -5.05 -15.40 1.91
CA LYS A 144 -3.67 -14.93 1.68
C LYS A 144 -2.72 -15.99 1.12
N VAL A 145 -2.65 -17.17 1.73
CA VAL A 145 -1.71 -18.23 1.31
C VAL A 145 -2.04 -18.74 -0.10
N SER A 146 -3.33 -18.91 -0.41
CA SER A 146 -3.75 -19.36 -1.74
C SER A 146 -3.46 -18.30 -2.80
N ALA A 147 -3.76 -17.03 -2.50
CA ALA A 147 -3.47 -15.92 -3.40
C ALA A 147 -1.96 -15.81 -3.69
N MET A 148 -1.10 -15.94 -2.66
CA MET A 148 0.35 -15.91 -2.84
C MET A 148 0.88 -17.07 -3.69
N ARG A 149 0.27 -18.27 -3.61
CA ARG A 149 0.65 -19.40 -4.49
C ARG A 149 0.32 -19.12 -5.95
N LEU A 150 -0.86 -18.57 -6.23
CA LEU A 150 -1.24 -18.18 -7.59
C LEU A 150 -0.36 -17.04 -8.13
N ILE A 151 -0.06 -16.05 -7.30
CA ILE A 151 0.88 -14.97 -7.65
C ILE A 151 2.24 -15.54 -8.06
N GLU A 152 2.77 -16.48 -7.26
CA GLU A 152 4.05 -17.14 -7.54
C GLU A 152 4.03 -17.99 -8.82
N GLU A 153 2.89 -18.61 -9.15
CA GLU A 153 2.75 -19.43 -10.36
C GLU A 153 2.55 -18.57 -11.63
N ILE A 154 1.84 -17.45 -11.51
CA ILE A 154 1.37 -16.66 -12.66
C ILE A 154 2.35 -15.51 -13.00
N GLU A 155 2.97 -14.87 -12.01
CA GLU A 155 3.86 -13.73 -12.27
C GLU A 155 5.18 -14.18 -12.91
N ALA A 156 5.57 -13.49 -13.98
CA ALA A 156 6.81 -13.79 -14.71
C ALA A 156 8.10 -13.39 -13.96
N PHE A 157 8.01 -12.86 -12.74
CA PHE A 157 9.14 -12.37 -11.96
C PHE A 157 8.91 -12.51 -10.45
N LYS A 158 10.01 -12.55 -9.70
CA LYS A 158 9.97 -12.43 -8.24
C LYS A 158 9.79 -10.97 -7.85
N ARG A 159 8.75 -10.68 -7.06
CA ARG A 159 8.43 -9.31 -6.64
C ARG A 159 9.59 -8.58 -5.93
N GLY A 160 10.47 -9.31 -5.24
CA GLY A 160 11.62 -8.70 -4.58
C GLY A 160 11.17 -7.68 -3.52
N LEU A 161 11.53 -6.41 -3.69
CA LEU A 161 11.08 -5.34 -2.79
C LEU A 161 9.68 -4.79 -3.15
N TYR A 162 9.19 -4.98 -4.39
CA TYR A 162 7.81 -4.64 -4.74
C TYR A 162 6.84 -5.45 -3.87
N SER A 163 5.78 -4.81 -3.37
CA SER A 163 4.85 -5.44 -2.41
C SER A 163 5.52 -5.86 -1.09
N GLY A 164 6.75 -5.39 -0.82
CA GLY A 164 7.42 -5.48 0.46
C GLY A 164 7.13 -4.27 1.35
N ALA A 165 8.02 -4.00 2.31
CA ALA A 165 7.90 -2.88 3.23
C ALA A 165 9.25 -2.21 3.48
N VAL A 166 9.27 -0.89 3.63
CA VAL A 166 10.39 -0.11 4.17
C VAL A 166 9.87 0.73 5.34
N GLY A 167 10.69 0.86 6.36
CA GLY A 167 10.34 1.53 7.59
C GLY A 167 11.51 1.56 8.56
N TYR A 168 11.22 1.85 9.81
CA TYR A 168 12.23 1.96 10.86
C TYR A 168 11.71 1.43 12.19
N PHE A 169 12.65 1.12 13.09
CA PHE A 169 12.40 0.92 14.51
C PHE A 169 12.98 2.09 15.31
N THR A 170 12.33 2.45 16.40
CA THR A 170 12.91 3.37 17.41
C THR A 170 13.57 2.57 18.54
N PRO A 171 14.43 3.19 19.36
CA PRO A 171 15.00 2.54 20.55
C PRO A 171 13.93 2.00 21.53
N ASP A 172 12.76 2.63 21.57
CA ASP A 172 11.63 2.22 22.43
C ASP A 172 10.77 1.10 21.82
N ASN A 173 11.30 0.36 20.83
CA ASN A 173 10.60 -0.74 20.15
C ASN A 173 9.28 -0.31 19.45
N ASN A 174 9.16 0.96 19.06
CA ASN A 174 8.12 1.42 18.13
C ASN A 174 8.60 1.25 16.70
N PHE A 175 7.66 1.26 15.74
CA PHE A 175 7.99 1.18 14.32
C PHE A 175 6.92 1.82 13.45
N ASP A 176 7.28 2.17 12.22
CA ASP A 176 6.36 2.53 11.15
C ASP A 176 6.90 1.99 9.83
N PHE A 177 6.11 1.15 9.16
CA PHE A 177 6.44 0.51 7.90
C PHE A 177 5.38 0.82 6.84
N ASN A 178 5.85 1.15 5.64
CA ASN A 178 5.00 1.37 4.48
C ASN A 178 4.78 0.07 3.68
N VAL A 179 3.93 0.16 2.67
CA VAL A 179 3.87 -0.81 1.57
C VAL A 179 4.73 -0.29 0.43
N VAL A 180 5.63 -1.09 -0.12
CA VAL A 180 6.44 -0.67 -1.28
C VAL A 180 5.64 -0.86 -2.57
N ILE A 181 4.95 0.21 -2.96
CA ILE A 181 4.20 0.38 -4.21
C ILE A 181 4.49 1.76 -4.81
N ARG A 182 4.13 1.96 -6.08
CA ARG A 182 4.43 3.20 -6.83
C ARG A 182 5.92 3.55 -6.72
N SER A 183 6.75 2.56 -7.03
CA SER A 183 8.17 2.58 -6.75
C SER A 183 9.00 2.13 -7.94
N ILE A 184 10.20 2.70 -8.03
CA ILE A 184 11.23 2.34 -8.98
C ILE A 184 12.36 1.68 -8.19
N LEU A 185 12.76 0.50 -8.62
CA LEU A 185 13.92 -0.24 -8.12
C LEU A 185 15.05 -0.12 -9.14
N TYR A 186 16.23 0.28 -8.68
CA TYR A 186 17.41 0.36 -9.51
C TYR A 186 18.56 -0.41 -8.88
N ASN A 187 19.18 -1.30 -9.66
CA ASN A 187 20.43 -1.96 -9.30
C ASN A 187 21.54 -1.42 -10.21
N THR A 188 22.46 -0.64 -9.64
CA THR A 188 23.61 -0.09 -10.39
C THR A 188 24.59 -1.17 -10.81
N GLY A 189 24.79 -2.21 -9.99
CA GLY A 189 25.74 -3.29 -10.29
C GLY A 189 25.33 -4.16 -11.48
N LYS A 190 24.04 -4.17 -11.84
CA LYS A 190 23.46 -4.89 -12.98
C LYS A 190 22.93 -3.97 -14.08
N GLU A 191 23.05 -2.66 -13.90
CA GLU A 191 22.46 -1.63 -14.77
C GLU A 191 20.96 -1.89 -15.05
N TYR A 192 20.23 -2.35 -14.02
CA TYR A 192 18.86 -2.82 -14.15
C TYR A 192 17.88 -1.92 -13.40
N VAL A 193 16.93 -1.33 -14.14
CA VAL A 193 15.81 -0.55 -13.61
C VAL A 193 14.52 -1.34 -13.77
N SER A 194 13.66 -1.30 -12.76
CA SER A 194 12.33 -1.89 -12.82
C SER A 194 11.32 -1.09 -12.02
N TYR A 195 10.07 -1.14 -12.44
CA TYR A 195 8.92 -0.75 -11.64
C TYR A 195 7.83 -1.79 -11.90
N ALA A 196 7.06 -2.10 -10.86
CA ALA A 196 5.96 -3.05 -10.95
C ALA A 196 4.67 -2.37 -10.50
N VAL A 197 3.58 -2.75 -11.15
CA VAL A 197 2.22 -2.31 -10.86
C VAL A 197 1.30 -3.52 -10.91
N GLY A 198 0.17 -3.41 -10.24
CA GLY A 198 -0.82 -4.47 -10.22
C GLY A 198 -2.19 -3.91 -9.88
N SER A 199 -3.20 -4.74 -10.11
CA SER A 199 -4.58 -4.47 -9.74
C SER A 199 -5.19 -5.63 -8.96
N ALA A 200 -6.29 -5.37 -8.27
CA ALA A 200 -6.97 -6.37 -7.46
C ALA A 200 -8.01 -7.10 -8.30
N LEU A 201 -7.80 -8.39 -8.52
CA LEU A 201 -8.75 -9.22 -9.27
C LEU A 201 -9.85 -9.73 -8.32
N THR A 202 -11.09 -9.40 -8.65
CA THR A 202 -12.29 -10.00 -8.06
C THR A 202 -13.05 -10.81 -9.10
N ALA A 203 -14.06 -11.58 -8.69
CA ALA A 203 -14.87 -12.37 -9.62
C ALA A 203 -15.57 -11.53 -10.70
N ASN A 204 -15.80 -10.24 -10.45
CA ASN A 204 -16.46 -9.31 -11.36
C ASN A 204 -15.45 -8.37 -12.06
N ALA A 205 -14.15 -8.64 -11.97
CA ALA A 205 -13.13 -7.82 -12.61
C ALA A 205 -13.20 -7.97 -14.15
N SER A 206 -13.01 -6.86 -14.86
CA SER A 206 -12.82 -6.86 -16.32
C SER A 206 -11.32 -6.75 -16.62
N PRO A 207 -10.73 -7.70 -17.36
CA PRO A 207 -9.30 -7.68 -17.67
C PRO A 207 -8.82 -6.34 -18.25
N GLU A 208 -9.62 -5.72 -19.10
CA GLU A 208 -9.32 -4.45 -19.76
C GLU A 208 -9.23 -3.32 -18.73
N TYR A 209 -10.23 -3.18 -17.86
CA TYR A 209 -10.23 -2.14 -16.83
C TYR A 209 -9.12 -2.34 -15.79
N GLU A 210 -8.83 -3.58 -15.40
CA GLU A 210 -7.74 -3.86 -14.45
C GLU A 210 -6.35 -3.56 -15.07
N TYR A 211 -6.20 -3.77 -16.37
CA TYR A 211 -4.99 -3.39 -17.09
C TYR A 211 -4.85 -1.87 -17.22
N GLU A 212 -5.94 -1.17 -17.52
CA GLU A 212 -5.97 0.30 -17.53
C GLU A 212 -5.62 0.89 -16.16
N GLU A 213 -6.11 0.30 -15.07
CA GLU A 213 -5.75 0.68 -13.71
C GLU A 213 -4.24 0.48 -13.44
N CYS A 214 -3.66 -0.61 -13.93
CA CYS A 214 -2.21 -0.83 -13.86
C CYS A 214 -1.44 0.28 -14.60
N LEU A 215 -1.86 0.63 -15.82
CA LEU A 215 -1.24 1.71 -16.60
C LEU A 215 -1.36 3.07 -15.89
N LEU A 216 -2.50 3.35 -15.27
CA LEU A 216 -2.69 4.56 -14.47
C LEU A 216 -1.73 4.61 -13.29
N LYS A 217 -1.56 3.50 -12.56
CA LYS A 217 -0.60 3.39 -11.45
C LYS A 217 0.85 3.52 -11.94
N ALA A 218 1.14 3.11 -13.17
CA ALA A 218 2.48 3.18 -13.77
C ALA A 218 2.87 4.58 -14.26
N LYS A 219 1.88 5.44 -14.54
CA LYS A 219 2.07 6.73 -15.22
C LYS A 219 3.19 7.58 -14.61
N ALA A 220 3.18 7.78 -13.28
CA ALA A 220 4.18 8.63 -12.61
C ALA A 220 5.61 8.05 -12.72
N MET A 221 5.78 6.73 -12.60
CA MET A 221 7.10 6.10 -12.76
C MET A 221 7.57 6.18 -14.22
N ARG A 222 6.69 5.95 -15.19
CA ARG A 222 7.00 6.09 -16.61
C ARG A 222 7.41 7.51 -16.95
N GLU A 223 6.65 8.50 -16.50
CA GLU A 223 6.94 9.92 -16.73
C GLU A 223 8.35 10.29 -16.26
N VAL A 224 8.73 9.88 -15.05
CA VAL A 224 10.06 10.21 -14.51
C VAL A 224 11.18 9.46 -15.22
N LEU A 225 10.95 8.22 -15.68
CA LEU A 225 11.97 7.43 -16.37
C LEU A 225 12.13 7.82 -17.84
N GLU A 226 11.03 8.08 -18.54
CA GLU A 226 11.00 8.33 -19.98
C GLU A 226 11.15 9.81 -20.32
N ASN A 227 10.60 10.72 -19.50
CA ASN A 227 10.81 12.16 -19.69
C ASN A 227 12.09 12.66 -19.00
N SER A 228 12.98 11.76 -18.63
CA SER A 228 14.38 12.09 -18.34
C SER A 228 15.18 12.17 -19.65
N SER A 229 14.69 12.97 -20.59
CA SER A 229 15.43 13.40 -21.78
C SER A 229 16.17 14.70 -21.43
N CYS A 230 17.50 14.62 -21.50
CA CYS A 230 18.51 15.70 -21.57
C CYS A 230 18.26 17.02 -20.80
#